data_AF-A0A7C6LZ28-F1
#
_entry.id   AF-A0A7C6LZ28-F1
#
_cell.length_a   1.000
_cell.length_b   1.000
_cell.length_c   1.000
_cell.angle_alpha   90.00
_cell.angle_beta   90.00
_cell.angle_gamma   90.00
#
_symmetry.space_group_name_H-M   'P 1'
#
loop_
_entity.id
_entity.type
_entity.pdbx_description
1 polymer ?
#
loop_
_entity_poly.entity_id
_entity_poly.type
_entity_poly.pdbx_seq_one_letter_code
_entity_poly.pdbx_strand_id
1 'polypeptide(L)'
;MSTYFNEFIARAQEFAQSSVWLAILVGVGMPLAEAIFPVLPILAIVTANVTLLGPFWGTLLSIVGSAGGMYCIFLILNLSIGEKFRKSIITRPQVLRFYRWLSNKSTAFYVLILSVPFIPSAVVNYAMSLTSISKKRYAVILFSSRAIMFSVIGFLSSLMKDKPFEAIMIILAGYFLAYAIYYGIVQLVKYIKKRRRLFMSKKTVRDLDLKGKVVLMRVDFNVPLKGGVITDDNRIVQALPTIKYVKENGGKLVLFSHLGRVKTEEDKAKASLAPVVKRLSELLGEKVVFIPETRGAKLEAAIKKLKEGEILMFENTRFEDVDGSKESKNNPELGAYWASLGDVFVNDAFGTAHRAHASNVGIAANKKDAVAGFLLEKEIKFIGDAVNNPARPFVAILGGAKVSDKISVIENLLKKADKILICGAMAYTFLKALGKEVGTSKVEEDYVEYAKDLLKNAKGKIILPVDHLVASEFSADAEAELVDVNHTPADKMGLDIGPKTLKTFEKELHGAKTVVWNGPAGVFEFEKFAAGTKGICEILANLEGANTIIGGGDSAAAAINMGYEAKFTHISTGGGASLEYLEGKELPGIACLNDSEKPKGKKQCAEK
;
A
#
# COMPACT_ATOMS: atom_id res chain seq x y z
N MET A 1 -40.38 31.50 -34.38
CA MET A 1 -39.70 31.55 -33.06
C MET A 1 -38.61 32.63 -33.01
N SER A 2 -37.73 32.75 -34.03
CA SER A 2 -36.69 33.81 -34.07
C SER A 2 -37.25 35.24 -34.17
N THR A 3 -38.34 35.47 -34.90
CA THR A 3 -38.94 36.81 -35.06
C THR A 3 -39.49 37.37 -33.74
N TYR A 4 -40.28 36.58 -33.02
CA TYR A 4 -40.81 36.94 -31.70
C TYR A 4 -39.71 37.14 -30.64
N PHE A 5 -38.65 36.34 -30.71
CA PHE A 5 -37.51 36.46 -29.81
C PHE A 5 -36.71 37.74 -30.08
N ASN A 6 -36.48 38.08 -31.34
CA ASN A 6 -35.82 39.32 -31.73
C ASN A 6 -36.66 40.55 -31.37
N GLU A 7 -37.99 40.47 -31.52
CA GLU A 7 -38.91 41.54 -31.13
C GLU A 7 -38.97 41.72 -29.61
N PHE A 8 -38.95 40.62 -28.84
CA PHE A 8 -38.83 40.66 -27.39
C PHE A 8 -37.50 41.30 -26.95
N ILE A 9 -36.37 40.92 -27.57
CA ILE A 9 -35.06 41.52 -27.29
C ILE A 9 -35.07 43.01 -27.60
N ALA A 10 -35.64 43.43 -28.74
CA ALA A 10 -35.71 44.84 -29.12
C ALA A 10 -36.51 45.65 -28.11
N ARG A 11 -37.69 45.17 -27.69
CA ARG A 11 -38.49 45.83 -26.65
C ARG A 11 -37.81 45.83 -25.28
N ALA A 12 -37.10 44.75 -24.93
CA ALA A 12 -36.35 44.67 -23.68
C ALA A 12 -35.13 45.61 -23.69
N GLN A 13 -34.46 45.77 -24.82
CA GLN A 13 -33.40 46.77 -25.02
C GLN A 13 -33.95 48.19 -24.88
N GLU A 14 -35.07 48.49 -25.55
CA GLU A 14 -35.75 49.78 -25.46
C GLU A 14 -36.18 50.09 -24.01
N PHE A 15 -36.74 49.11 -23.32
CA PHE A 15 -37.11 49.22 -21.91
C PHE A 15 -35.90 49.43 -20.99
N ALA A 16 -34.81 48.68 -21.19
CA ALA A 16 -33.59 48.85 -20.40
C ALA A 16 -32.91 50.20 -20.67
N GLN A 17 -33.00 50.72 -21.90
CA GLN A 17 -32.43 52.00 -22.31
C GLN A 17 -33.33 53.20 -21.97
N SER A 18 -34.61 52.98 -21.65
CA SER A 18 -35.56 54.02 -21.25
C SER A 18 -35.18 54.73 -19.94
N SER A 19 -34.32 54.10 -19.11
CA SER A 19 -33.80 54.69 -17.88
C SER A 19 -32.48 54.05 -17.46
N VAL A 20 -31.49 54.89 -17.15
CA VAL A 20 -30.18 54.47 -16.61
C VAL A 20 -30.35 53.65 -15.32
N TRP A 21 -31.37 53.94 -14.50
CA TRP A 21 -31.63 53.20 -13.27
C TRP A 21 -32.12 51.78 -13.52
N LEU A 22 -32.94 51.57 -14.55
CA LEU A 22 -33.39 50.24 -14.96
C LEU A 22 -32.25 49.41 -15.56
N ALA A 23 -31.40 50.02 -16.38
CA ALA A 23 -30.18 49.38 -16.88
C ALA A 23 -29.25 48.91 -15.75
N ILE A 24 -29.05 49.74 -14.72
CA ILE A 24 -28.25 49.39 -13.53
C ILE A 24 -28.94 48.28 -12.73
N LEU A 25 -30.25 48.38 -12.51
CA LEU A 25 -31.02 47.38 -11.76
C LEU A 25 -30.94 46.00 -12.41
N VAL A 26 -31.10 45.91 -13.73
CA VAL A 26 -31.00 44.64 -14.47
C VAL A 26 -29.54 44.17 -14.53
N GLY A 27 -28.61 45.07 -14.90
CA GLY A 27 -27.20 44.76 -15.09
C GLY A 27 -26.46 44.33 -13.82
N VAL A 28 -26.85 44.88 -12.66
CA VAL A 28 -26.22 44.58 -11.36
C VAL A 28 -27.08 43.64 -10.52
N GLY A 29 -28.40 43.85 -10.50
CA GLY A 29 -29.33 43.16 -9.60
C GLY A 29 -29.46 41.67 -9.90
N MET A 30 -29.53 41.27 -11.17
CA MET A 30 -29.63 39.85 -11.55
C MET A 30 -28.35 39.05 -11.21
N PRO A 31 -27.14 39.51 -11.55
CA PRO A 31 -25.89 38.90 -11.11
C PRO A 31 -25.70 38.90 -9.58
N LEU A 32 -26.19 39.93 -8.90
CA LEU A 32 -26.18 40.00 -7.43
C LEU A 32 -27.13 38.96 -6.83
N ALA A 33 -28.32 38.77 -7.39
CA ALA A 33 -29.26 37.76 -6.98
C ALA A 33 -28.73 36.33 -7.22
N GLU A 34 -28.08 36.08 -8.37
CA GLU A 34 -27.43 34.79 -8.67
C GLU A 34 -26.30 34.47 -7.70
N ALA A 35 -25.49 35.47 -7.34
CA ALA A 35 -24.43 35.30 -6.34
C ALA A 35 -24.99 34.84 -4.99
N ILE A 36 -26.17 35.32 -4.61
CA ILE A 36 -26.84 34.95 -3.35
C ILE A 36 -27.58 33.61 -3.47
N PHE A 37 -28.29 33.42 -4.58
CA PHE A 37 -29.11 32.26 -4.89
C PHE A 37 -28.74 31.74 -6.28
N PRO A 38 -27.76 30.82 -6.38
CA PRO A 38 -27.24 30.31 -7.65
C PRO A 38 -28.19 29.28 -8.28
N VAL A 39 -29.43 29.70 -8.53
CA VAL A 39 -30.51 28.89 -9.12
C VAL A 39 -30.51 29.04 -10.64
N LEU A 40 -29.93 30.12 -11.15
CA LEU A 40 -29.89 30.45 -12.57
C LEU A 40 -28.48 30.27 -13.16
N PRO A 41 -28.35 29.78 -14.41
CA PRO A 41 -27.05 29.68 -15.07
C PRO A 41 -26.43 31.07 -15.28
N ILE A 42 -25.27 31.30 -14.67
CA ILE A 42 -24.57 32.60 -14.75
C ILE A 42 -24.28 33.02 -16.20
N LEU A 43 -24.02 32.05 -17.09
CA LEU A 43 -23.84 32.27 -18.52
C LEU A 43 -25.06 32.93 -19.17
N ALA A 44 -26.27 32.54 -18.77
CA ALA A 44 -27.51 33.10 -19.32
C ALA A 44 -27.69 34.56 -18.87
N ILE A 45 -27.39 34.86 -17.60
CA ILE A 45 -27.49 36.21 -17.04
C ILE A 45 -26.52 37.17 -17.73
N VAL A 46 -25.25 36.76 -17.90
CA VAL A 46 -24.25 37.59 -18.57
C VAL A 46 -24.59 37.79 -20.04
N THR A 47 -25.05 36.73 -20.71
CA THR A 47 -25.47 36.83 -22.11
C THR A 47 -26.65 37.78 -22.26
N ALA A 48 -27.64 37.72 -21.37
CA ALA A 48 -28.76 38.66 -21.36
C ALA A 48 -28.27 40.11 -21.14
N ASN A 49 -27.39 40.34 -20.16
CA ASN A 49 -26.85 41.68 -19.89
C ASN A 49 -26.02 42.23 -21.06
N VAL A 50 -25.18 41.40 -21.69
CA VAL A 50 -24.41 41.77 -22.89
C VAL A 50 -25.33 42.08 -24.07
N THR A 51 -26.41 41.33 -24.21
CA THR A 51 -27.41 41.54 -25.27
C THR A 51 -28.17 42.85 -25.05
N LEU A 52 -28.55 43.16 -23.81
CA LEU A 52 -29.37 44.32 -23.47
C LEU A 52 -28.57 45.64 -23.40
N LEU A 53 -27.36 45.59 -22.83
CA LEU A 53 -26.56 46.77 -22.47
C LEU A 53 -25.29 46.92 -23.32
N GLY A 54 -25.05 45.99 -24.24
CA GLY A 54 -23.84 45.91 -25.05
C GLY A 54 -22.68 45.19 -24.36
N PRO A 55 -21.66 44.75 -25.12
CA PRO A 55 -20.58 43.89 -24.61
C PRO A 55 -19.80 44.48 -23.44
N PHE A 56 -19.46 45.77 -23.51
CA PHE A 56 -18.69 46.44 -22.47
C PHE A 56 -19.49 46.61 -21.17
N TRP A 57 -20.61 47.34 -21.24
CA TRP A 57 -21.42 47.67 -20.06
C TRP A 57 -22.13 46.46 -19.47
N GLY A 58 -22.64 45.54 -20.29
CA GLY A 58 -23.25 44.30 -19.83
C GLY A 58 -22.27 43.42 -19.06
N THR A 59 -21.01 43.31 -19.53
CA THR A 59 -19.96 42.56 -18.83
C THR A 59 -19.55 43.27 -17.53
N LEU A 60 -19.30 44.58 -17.59
CA LEU A 60 -18.84 45.36 -16.44
C LEU A 60 -19.85 45.36 -15.29
N LEU A 61 -21.14 45.61 -15.57
CA LEU A 61 -22.19 45.59 -14.56
C LEU A 61 -22.39 44.19 -13.97
N SER A 62 -22.18 43.15 -14.78
CA SER A 62 -22.24 41.76 -14.31
C SER A 62 -21.11 41.40 -13.35
N ILE A 63 -19.89 41.90 -13.61
CA ILE A 63 -18.76 41.77 -12.69
C ILE A 63 -19.09 42.45 -11.36
N VAL A 64 -19.58 43.69 -11.42
CA VAL A 64 -19.91 44.50 -10.23
C VAL A 64 -21.00 43.82 -9.41
N GLY A 65 -22.09 43.37 -10.03
CA GLY A 65 -23.20 42.70 -9.34
C GLY A 65 -22.79 41.39 -8.69
N SER A 66 -22.11 40.52 -9.43
CA SER A 66 -21.69 39.20 -8.93
C SER A 66 -20.62 39.30 -7.84
N ALA A 67 -19.60 40.16 -8.03
CA ALA A 67 -18.58 40.39 -7.00
C ALA A 67 -19.18 41.09 -5.77
N GLY A 68 -20.07 42.08 -5.96
CA GLY A 68 -20.77 42.77 -4.88
C GLY A 68 -21.60 41.81 -4.03
N GLY A 69 -22.45 40.99 -4.66
CA GLY A 69 -23.28 40.00 -3.97
C GLY A 69 -22.46 39.01 -3.13
N MET A 70 -21.42 38.42 -3.73
CA MET A 70 -20.53 37.47 -3.02
C MET A 70 -19.72 38.13 -1.91
N TYR A 71 -19.37 39.40 -2.06
CA TYR A 71 -18.69 40.16 -1.01
C TYR A 71 -19.64 40.47 0.17
N CYS A 72 -20.89 40.83 -0.12
CA CYS A 72 -21.93 41.00 0.92
C CYS A 72 -22.14 39.70 1.71
N ILE A 73 -22.26 38.55 1.04
CA ILE A 73 -22.37 37.25 1.69
C ILE A 73 -21.15 36.97 2.57
N PHE A 74 -19.95 37.22 2.06
CA PHE A 74 -18.72 37.06 2.84
C PHE A 74 -18.74 37.93 4.10
N LEU A 75 -19.18 39.19 4.01
CA LEU A 75 -19.31 40.06 5.18
C LEU A 75 -20.37 39.55 6.17
N ILE A 76 -21.53 39.13 5.69
CA ILE A 76 -22.62 38.58 6.52
C ILE A 76 -22.14 37.32 7.25
N LEU A 77 -21.49 36.38 6.57
CA LEU A 77 -20.97 35.18 7.21
C LEU A 77 -19.81 35.49 8.16
N ASN A 78 -18.99 36.49 7.83
CA ASN A 78 -17.91 36.89 8.71
C ASN A 78 -18.42 37.57 10.00
N LEU A 79 -19.54 38.30 9.93
CA LEU A 79 -20.18 38.99 11.06
C LEU A 79 -21.13 38.09 11.87
N SER A 80 -21.97 37.30 11.21
CA SER A 80 -23.03 36.50 11.84
C SER A 80 -22.51 35.18 12.42
N ILE A 81 -21.40 34.65 11.91
CA ILE A 81 -20.84 33.41 12.43
C ILE A 81 -19.88 33.71 13.59
N GLY A 82 -20.38 33.59 14.82
CA GLY A 82 -19.56 33.69 16.03
C GLY A 82 -18.44 32.64 16.10
N GLU A 83 -17.36 32.94 16.80
CA GLU A 83 -16.18 32.06 16.94
C GLU A 83 -16.52 30.63 17.34
N LYS A 84 -17.53 30.44 18.21
CA LYS A 84 -18.02 29.12 18.65
C LYS A 84 -18.54 28.27 17.49
N PHE A 85 -19.30 28.86 16.56
CA PHE A 85 -19.87 28.13 15.43
C PHE A 85 -18.82 27.81 14.36
N ARG A 86 -17.87 28.74 14.11
CA ARG A 86 -16.68 28.46 13.29
C ARG A 86 -15.89 27.28 13.84
N LYS A 87 -15.59 27.29 15.15
CA LYS A 87 -14.89 26.19 15.83
C LYS A 87 -15.67 24.88 15.71
N SER A 88 -17.00 24.90 15.90
CA SER A 88 -17.86 23.72 15.74
C SER A 88 -17.81 23.11 14.34
N ILE A 89 -17.96 23.91 13.27
CA ILE A 89 -17.86 23.40 11.88
C ILE A 89 -16.47 22.82 11.58
N ILE A 90 -15.42 23.48 12.06
CA ILE A 90 -14.01 23.11 11.81
C ILE A 90 -13.59 21.85 12.58
N THR A 91 -14.34 21.39 13.59
CA THR A 91 -14.02 20.15 14.34
C THR A 91 -14.14 18.85 13.52
N ARG A 92 -14.86 18.88 12.39
CA ARG A 92 -14.97 17.69 11.53
C ARG A 92 -13.66 17.44 10.78
N PRO A 93 -13.03 16.24 10.86
CA PRO A 93 -11.71 15.98 10.28
C PRO A 93 -11.58 16.21 8.76
N GLN A 94 -12.68 16.09 8.02
CA GLN A 94 -12.73 16.38 6.58
C GLN A 94 -12.75 17.89 6.31
N VAL A 95 -13.53 18.64 7.08
CA VAL A 95 -13.65 20.11 6.99
C VAL A 95 -12.36 20.77 7.45
N LEU A 96 -11.73 20.28 8.52
CA LEU A 96 -10.43 20.78 9.00
C LEU A 96 -9.32 20.61 7.96
N ARG A 97 -9.28 19.46 7.27
CA ARG A 97 -8.31 19.21 6.19
C ARG A 97 -8.52 20.13 5.00
N PHE A 98 -9.78 20.29 4.58
CA PHE A 98 -10.13 21.22 3.50
C PHE A 98 -9.81 22.67 3.87
N TYR A 99 -10.17 23.09 5.09
CA TYR A 99 -9.87 24.40 5.66
C TYR A 99 -8.36 24.70 5.67
N ARG A 100 -7.53 23.79 6.21
CA ARG A 100 -6.05 23.95 6.24
C ARG A 100 -5.44 23.96 4.84
N TRP A 101 -5.99 23.16 3.93
CA TRP A 101 -5.54 23.14 2.55
C TRP A 101 -5.86 24.46 1.84
N LEU A 102 -7.05 25.02 2.08
CA LEU A 102 -7.48 26.31 1.53
C LEU A 102 -6.62 27.44 2.10
N SER A 103 -6.50 27.54 3.44
CA SER A 103 -5.82 28.65 4.13
C SER A 103 -4.38 28.90 3.67
N ASN A 104 -3.70 27.88 3.17
CA ASN A 104 -2.29 27.94 2.76
C ASN A 104 -2.09 28.24 1.26
N LYS A 105 -3.13 28.64 0.53
CA LYS A 105 -3.03 28.95 -0.90
C LYS A 105 -2.72 30.43 -1.16
N SER A 106 -2.01 30.66 -2.26
CA SER A 106 -1.68 32.00 -2.76
C SER A 106 -2.91 32.69 -3.34
N THR A 107 -2.89 34.03 -3.39
CA THR A 107 -3.96 34.84 -4.01
C THR A 107 -4.17 34.45 -5.48
N ALA A 108 -3.09 34.19 -6.22
CA ALA A 108 -3.16 33.78 -7.62
C ALA A 108 -3.91 32.46 -7.83
N PHE A 109 -3.71 31.49 -6.93
CA PHE A 109 -4.42 30.20 -6.98
C PHE A 109 -5.94 30.39 -6.85
N TYR A 110 -6.36 31.26 -5.93
CA TYR A 110 -7.77 31.57 -5.74
C TYR A 110 -8.39 32.27 -6.94
N VAL A 111 -7.68 33.25 -7.51
CA VAL A 111 -8.12 33.94 -8.73
C VAL A 111 -8.30 32.91 -9.84
N LEU A 112 -7.32 32.04 -10.08
CA LEU A 112 -7.37 31.05 -11.14
C LEU A 112 -8.55 30.08 -11.01
N ILE A 113 -8.80 29.55 -9.82
CA ILE A 113 -9.93 28.62 -9.58
C ILE A 113 -11.28 29.33 -9.74
N LEU A 114 -11.43 30.53 -9.20
CA LEU A 114 -12.69 31.25 -9.25
C LEU A 114 -12.97 31.90 -10.61
N SER A 115 -11.98 31.91 -11.52
CA SER A 115 -12.13 32.38 -12.89
C SER A 115 -12.76 31.34 -13.84
N VAL A 116 -12.91 30.08 -13.40
CA VAL A 116 -13.43 28.99 -14.24
C VAL A 116 -14.96 28.96 -14.17
N PRO A 117 -15.69 29.17 -15.29
CA PRO A 117 -17.16 29.29 -15.31
C PRO A 117 -17.96 28.12 -14.73
N PHE A 118 -17.38 26.92 -14.74
CA PHE A 118 -18.06 25.67 -14.36
C PHE A 118 -17.68 25.15 -12.97
N ILE A 119 -16.81 25.87 -12.26
CA ILE A 119 -16.52 25.55 -10.86
C ILE A 119 -17.66 26.11 -10.02
N PRO A 120 -18.24 25.35 -9.08
CA PRO A 120 -19.27 25.86 -8.16
C PRO A 120 -18.66 26.91 -7.21
N SER A 121 -18.51 28.12 -7.74
CA SER A 121 -17.80 29.24 -7.14
C SER A 121 -18.41 29.64 -5.80
N ALA A 122 -19.72 29.42 -5.63
CA ALA A 122 -20.42 29.58 -4.35
C ALA A 122 -19.74 28.77 -3.24
N VAL A 123 -19.49 27.48 -3.44
CA VAL A 123 -18.88 26.59 -2.42
C VAL A 123 -17.49 27.05 -2.02
N VAL A 124 -16.66 27.44 -3.00
CA VAL A 124 -15.29 27.91 -2.76
C VAL A 124 -15.31 29.22 -1.98
N ASN A 125 -16.17 30.17 -2.37
CA ASN A 125 -16.31 31.45 -1.70
C ASN A 125 -16.88 31.30 -0.27
N TYR A 126 -17.88 30.44 -0.07
CA TYR A 126 -18.39 30.08 1.25
C TYR A 126 -17.27 29.49 2.13
N ALA A 127 -16.46 28.58 1.60
CA ALA A 127 -15.34 28.00 2.33
C ALA A 127 -14.27 29.06 2.68
N MET A 128 -13.97 29.98 1.77
CA MET A 128 -13.06 31.10 2.01
C MET A 128 -13.56 32.02 3.13
N SER A 129 -14.88 32.24 3.26
CA SER A 129 -15.47 33.05 4.33
C SER A 129 -15.20 32.49 5.74
N LEU A 130 -14.97 31.18 5.84
CA LEU A 130 -14.65 30.52 7.11
C LEU A 130 -13.16 30.67 7.47
N THR A 131 -12.29 31.03 6.53
CA THR A 131 -10.84 31.19 6.73
C THR A 131 -10.46 32.53 7.37
N SER A 132 -9.20 32.68 7.79
CA SER A 132 -8.62 33.94 8.31
C SER A 132 -8.24 34.94 7.20
N ILE A 133 -8.81 34.81 6.00
CA ILE A 133 -8.50 35.72 4.89
C ILE A 133 -8.97 37.14 5.20
N SER A 134 -8.11 38.13 4.94
CA SER A 134 -8.47 39.53 5.17
C SER A 134 -9.52 40.00 4.16
N LYS A 135 -10.39 40.93 4.58
CA LYS A 135 -11.46 41.51 3.74
C LYS A 135 -10.89 42.09 2.42
N LYS A 136 -9.76 42.80 2.51
CA LYS A 136 -9.05 43.36 1.35
C LYS A 136 -8.56 42.27 0.40
N ARG A 137 -7.94 41.21 0.92
CA ARG A 137 -7.42 40.11 0.11
C ARG A 137 -8.54 39.34 -0.59
N TYR A 138 -9.66 39.11 0.11
CA TYR A 138 -10.83 38.46 -0.48
C TYR A 138 -11.47 39.33 -1.60
N ALA A 139 -11.60 40.64 -1.38
CA ALA A 139 -12.09 41.56 -2.41
C ALA A 139 -11.23 41.51 -3.69
N VAL A 140 -9.90 41.58 -3.56
CA VAL A 140 -8.98 41.48 -4.72
C VAL A 140 -9.19 40.17 -5.46
N ILE A 141 -9.22 39.03 -4.75
CA ILE A 141 -9.42 37.72 -5.36
C ILE A 141 -10.73 37.69 -6.17
N LEU A 142 -11.80 38.15 -5.54
CA LEU A 142 -13.15 38.07 -6.09
C LEU A 142 -13.32 38.98 -7.31
N PHE A 143 -12.90 40.24 -7.22
CA PHE A 143 -12.99 41.15 -8.37
C PHE A 143 -12.09 40.72 -9.52
N SER A 144 -10.86 40.27 -9.23
CA SER A 144 -9.96 39.78 -10.28
C SER A 144 -10.48 38.51 -10.94
N SER A 145 -11.03 37.56 -10.19
CA SER A 145 -11.56 36.32 -10.76
C SER A 145 -12.84 36.56 -11.57
N ARG A 146 -13.73 37.42 -11.08
CA ARG A 146 -14.97 37.79 -11.78
C ARG A 146 -14.66 38.59 -13.04
N ALA A 147 -13.68 39.50 -13.01
CA ALA A 147 -13.23 40.19 -14.20
C ALA A 147 -12.79 39.21 -15.29
N ILE A 148 -11.90 38.26 -14.98
CA ILE A 148 -11.43 37.26 -15.94
C ILE A 148 -12.60 36.40 -16.46
N MET A 149 -13.40 35.84 -15.56
CA MET A 149 -14.48 34.92 -15.93
C MET A 149 -15.53 35.59 -16.81
N PHE A 150 -16.00 36.78 -16.40
CA PHE A 150 -17.06 37.47 -17.11
C PHE A 150 -16.56 38.12 -18.39
N SER A 151 -15.28 38.50 -18.50
CA SER A 151 -14.69 38.92 -19.79
C SER A 151 -14.67 37.77 -20.80
N VAL A 152 -14.31 36.55 -20.36
CA VAL A 152 -14.38 35.36 -21.23
C VAL A 152 -15.82 35.06 -21.63
N ILE A 153 -16.75 35.09 -20.68
CA ILE A 153 -18.17 34.86 -20.96
C ILE A 153 -18.71 35.95 -21.90
N GLY A 154 -18.44 37.23 -21.65
CA GLY A 154 -18.91 38.33 -22.48
C GLY A 154 -18.36 38.27 -23.91
N PHE A 155 -17.10 37.87 -24.08
CA PHE A 155 -16.51 37.60 -25.39
C PHE A 155 -17.23 36.44 -26.09
N LEU A 156 -17.45 35.32 -25.40
CA LEU A 156 -18.19 34.18 -25.95
C LEU A 156 -19.64 34.54 -26.28
N SER A 157 -20.32 35.32 -25.45
CA SER A 157 -21.69 35.81 -25.69
C SER A 157 -21.76 36.72 -26.91
N SER A 158 -20.76 37.59 -27.10
CA SER A 158 -20.65 38.39 -28.32
C SER A 158 -20.42 37.50 -29.55
N LEU A 159 -19.50 36.54 -29.45
CA LEU A 159 -19.21 35.60 -30.53
C LEU A 159 -20.40 34.71 -30.87
N MET A 160 -21.22 34.31 -29.89
CA MET A 160 -22.45 33.55 -30.09
C MET A 160 -23.46 34.30 -30.98
N LYS A 161 -23.45 35.64 -30.97
CA LYS A 161 -24.34 36.46 -31.79
C LYS A 161 -23.92 36.47 -33.27
N ASP A 162 -22.63 36.60 -33.53
CA ASP A 162 -22.10 36.76 -34.89
C ASP A 162 -21.69 35.42 -35.53
N LYS A 163 -21.20 34.49 -34.71
CA LYS A 163 -20.59 33.21 -35.12
C LYS A 163 -20.90 32.08 -34.12
N PRO A 164 -22.15 31.59 -34.07
CA PRO A 164 -22.57 30.63 -33.06
C PRO A 164 -21.81 29.30 -33.09
N PHE A 165 -21.43 28.82 -34.28
CA PHE A 165 -20.70 27.56 -34.41
C PHE A 165 -19.27 27.63 -33.85
N GLU A 166 -18.53 28.72 -34.14
CA GLU A 166 -17.18 28.95 -33.60
C GLU A 166 -17.23 29.08 -32.06
N ALA A 167 -18.22 29.79 -31.53
CA ALA A 167 -18.42 29.93 -30.09
C ALA A 167 -18.72 28.58 -29.41
N ILE A 168 -19.59 27.74 -29.99
CA ILE A 168 -19.88 26.39 -29.48
C ILE A 168 -18.61 25.52 -29.47
N MET A 169 -17.81 25.56 -30.53
CA MET A 169 -16.56 24.81 -30.61
C MET A 169 -15.54 25.24 -29.55
N ILE A 170 -15.42 26.55 -29.28
CA ILE A 170 -14.55 27.07 -28.22
C ILE A 170 -15.04 26.63 -26.83
N ILE A 171 -16.36 26.64 -26.59
CA ILE A 171 -16.95 26.16 -25.33
C ILE A 171 -16.66 24.67 -25.13
N LEU A 172 -16.85 23.85 -26.16
CA LEU A 172 -16.57 22.41 -26.12
C LEU A 172 -15.08 22.13 -25.89
N ALA A 173 -14.19 22.82 -26.61
CA ALA A 173 -12.74 22.68 -26.42
C ALA A 173 -12.31 23.07 -25.00
N GLY A 174 -12.85 24.16 -24.45
CA GLY A 174 -12.61 24.58 -23.07
C GLY A 174 -13.10 23.54 -22.05
N TYR A 175 -14.27 22.93 -22.29
CA TYR A 175 -14.80 21.86 -21.45
C TYR A 175 -13.90 20.61 -21.47
N PHE A 176 -13.47 20.16 -22.65
CA PHE A 176 -12.55 19.03 -22.79
C PHE A 176 -11.20 19.29 -22.10
N LEU A 177 -10.65 20.50 -22.25
CA LEU A 177 -9.40 20.88 -21.59
C LEU A 177 -9.56 20.88 -20.05
N ALA A 178 -10.65 21.44 -19.53
CA ALA A 178 -10.93 21.44 -18.09
C ALA A 178 -11.10 20.01 -17.55
N TYR A 179 -11.79 19.15 -18.31
CA TYR A 179 -11.94 17.72 -17.97
C TYR A 179 -10.60 16.98 -17.96
N ALA A 180 -9.75 17.21 -18.96
CA ALA A 180 -8.41 16.62 -19.04
C ALA A 180 -7.51 17.06 -17.88
N ILE A 181 -7.54 18.36 -17.52
CA ILE A 181 -6.81 18.89 -16.37
C ILE A 181 -7.33 18.27 -15.07
N TYR A 182 -8.65 18.20 -14.88
CA TYR A 182 -9.25 17.55 -13.71
C TYR A 182 -8.82 16.09 -13.59
N TYR A 183 -8.91 15.33 -14.69
CA TYR A 183 -8.49 13.93 -14.74
C TYR A 183 -7.00 13.78 -14.43
N GLY A 184 -6.15 14.62 -15.01
CA GLY A 184 -4.71 14.67 -14.75
C GLY A 184 -4.39 14.94 -13.27
N ILE A 185 -5.08 15.91 -12.65
CA ILE A 185 -4.93 16.21 -11.21
C ILE A 185 -5.37 15.01 -10.35
N VAL A 186 -6.50 14.36 -10.67
CA VAL A 186 -6.98 13.18 -9.95
C VAL A 186 -5.95 12.05 -10.03
N GLN A 187 -5.40 11.79 -11.22
CA GLN A 187 -4.36 10.77 -11.40
C GLN A 187 -3.07 11.12 -10.67
N LEU A 188 -2.64 12.38 -10.72
CA LEU A 188 -1.47 12.86 -9.99
C LEU A 188 -1.67 12.72 -8.47
N VAL A 189 -2.85 13.04 -7.93
CA VAL A 189 -3.17 12.87 -6.52
C VAL A 189 -3.18 11.39 -6.13
N LYS A 190 -3.74 10.52 -6.96
CA LYS A 190 -3.68 9.05 -6.75
C LYS A 190 -2.24 8.55 -6.75
N TYR A 191 -1.43 9.00 -7.70
CA TYR A 191 -0.01 8.67 -7.79
C TYR A 191 0.78 9.16 -6.58
N ILE A 192 0.61 10.41 -6.16
CA ILE A 192 1.26 10.99 -4.98
C ILE A 192 0.83 10.26 -3.70
N LYS A 193 -0.47 9.94 -3.54
CA LYS A 193 -0.95 9.17 -2.38
C LYS A 193 -0.35 7.77 -2.34
N LYS A 194 -0.36 7.05 -3.48
CA LYS A 194 0.24 5.71 -3.60
C LYS A 194 1.72 5.76 -3.24
N ARG A 195 2.47 6.69 -3.85
CA ARG A 195 3.91 6.87 -3.59
C ARG A 195 4.18 7.25 -2.13
N ARG A 196 3.39 8.16 -1.54
CA ARG A 196 3.55 8.56 -0.13
C ARG A 196 3.28 7.41 0.84
N ARG A 197 2.28 6.55 0.56
CA ARG A 197 1.98 5.36 1.35
C ARG A 197 3.11 4.32 1.30
N LEU A 198 3.80 4.23 0.15
CA LEU A 198 5.02 3.42 -0.01
C LEU A 198 6.21 3.95 0.81
N PHE A 199 6.23 5.24 1.19
CA PHE A 199 7.36 5.87 1.90
C PHE A 199 7.18 6.02 3.41
N MET A 200 5.96 5.89 3.94
CA MET A 200 5.73 6.00 5.39
C MET A 200 5.95 4.62 6.03
N SER A 201 6.76 4.57 7.09
CA SER A 201 6.87 3.36 7.91
C SER A 201 5.52 3.08 8.57
N LYS A 202 5.22 1.81 8.86
CA LYS A 202 4.05 1.45 9.66
C LYS A 202 4.27 1.84 11.12
N LYS A 203 3.19 2.23 11.81
CA LYS A 203 3.22 2.29 13.27
C LYS A 203 3.53 0.91 13.83
N THR A 204 4.20 0.89 14.97
CA THR A 204 4.64 -0.31 15.67
C THR A 204 3.98 -0.37 17.05
N VAL A 205 4.12 -1.49 17.72
CA VAL A 205 3.69 -1.67 19.12
C VAL A 205 4.31 -0.62 20.06
N ARG A 206 5.45 -0.01 19.71
CA ARG A 206 6.08 1.07 20.48
C ARG A 206 5.35 2.40 20.41
N ASP A 207 4.50 2.58 19.40
CA ASP A 207 3.73 3.80 19.18
C ASP A 207 2.38 3.77 19.91
N LEU A 208 2.10 2.72 20.69
CA LEU A 208 0.88 2.54 21.45
C LEU A 208 1.12 2.80 22.94
N ASP A 209 0.15 3.43 23.58
CA ASP A 209 -0.02 3.38 25.04
C ASP A 209 -0.76 2.08 25.38
N LEU A 210 -0.10 1.17 26.11
CA LEU A 210 -0.59 -0.19 26.34
C LEU A 210 -1.16 -0.40 27.75
N LYS A 211 -0.88 0.49 28.70
CA LYS A 211 -1.19 0.29 30.11
C LYS A 211 -2.69 0.14 30.33
N GLY A 212 -3.09 -0.97 30.95
CA GLY A 212 -4.49 -1.27 31.28
C GLY A 212 -5.36 -1.71 30.09
N LYS A 213 -4.85 -1.61 28.85
CA LYS A 213 -5.59 -1.94 27.62
C LYS A 213 -5.54 -3.42 27.30
N VAL A 214 -6.60 -3.92 26.70
CA VAL A 214 -6.66 -5.26 26.10
C VAL A 214 -6.03 -5.21 24.71
N VAL A 215 -4.92 -5.91 24.55
CA VAL A 215 -4.12 -5.93 23.33
C VAL A 215 -4.41 -7.20 22.56
N LEU A 216 -5.13 -7.07 21.44
CA LEU A 216 -5.35 -8.17 20.51
C LEU A 216 -4.09 -8.35 19.68
N MET A 217 -3.42 -9.49 19.79
CA MET A 217 -2.17 -9.74 19.07
C MET A 217 -2.24 -10.99 18.19
N ARG A 218 -2.16 -10.78 16.89
CA ARG A 218 -2.07 -11.85 15.89
C ARG A 218 -0.63 -12.36 15.85
N VAL A 219 -0.42 -13.62 16.21
CA VAL A 219 0.88 -14.30 16.20
C VAL A 219 0.89 -15.45 15.20
N ASP A 220 2.08 -15.83 14.74
CA ASP A 220 2.27 -17.02 13.91
C ASP A 220 2.78 -18.17 14.77
N PHE A 221 1.86 -19.01 15.24
CA PHE A 221 2.15 -20.24 15.98
C PHE A 221 1.77 -21.48 15.16
N ASN A 222 1.84 -21.37 13.84
CA ASN A 222 1.66 -22.51 12.95
C ASN A 222 2.91 -23.40 12.97
N VAL A 223 3.11 -24.10 14.08
CA VAL A 223 4.25 -24.99 14.34
C VAL A 223 3.99 -26.41 13.81
N PRO A 224 5.02 -27.13 13.35
CA PRO A 224 4.87 -28.53 12.98
C PRO A 224 4.58 -29.38 14.22
N LEU A 225 3.57 -30.25 14.10
CA LEU A 225 3.18 -31.21 15.12
C LEU A 225 3.38 -32.65 14.64
N LYS A 226 3.95 -33.50 15.49
CA LYS A 226 4.01 -34.95 15.30
C LYS A 226 3.40 -35.63 16.53
N GLY A 227 2.27 -36.31 16.35
CA GLY A 227 1.56 -36.96 17.47
C GLY A 227 1.09 -35.99 18.56
N GLY A 228 0.76 -34.73 18.21
CA GLY A 228 0.37 -33.69 19.16
C GLY A 228 1.54 -33.01 19.88
N VAL A 229 2.79 -33.39 19.58
CA VAL A 229 4.01 -32.79 20.13
C VAL A 229 4.62 -31.84 19.11
N ILE A 230 5.07 -30.67 19.58
CA ILE A 230 5.76 -29.67 18.76
C ILE A 230 7.16 -30.17 18.43
N THR A 231 7.49 -30.24 17.14
CA THR A 231 8.83 -30.67 16.69
C THR A 231 9.78 -29.49 16.45
N ASP A 232 9.25 -28.28 16.27
CA ASP A 232 9.99 -27.02 16.12
C ASP A 232 9.16 -25.89 16.73
N ASP A 233 9.71 -25.22 17.75
CA ASP A 233 9.07 -24.12 18.47
C ASP A 233 9.60 -22.73 18.07
N ASN A 234 10.44 -22.63 17.03
CA ASN A 234 11.07 -21.37 16.62
C ASN A 234 10.02 -20.28 16.37
N ARG A 235 8.89 -20.60 15.72
CA ARG A 235 7.79 -19.64 15.51
C ARG A 235 7.23 -19.06 16.82
N ILE A 236 7.20 -19.85 17.90
CA ILE A 236 6.77 -19.38 19.23
C ILE A 236 7.85 -18.47 19.81
N VAL A 237 9.12 -18.88 19.74
CA VAL A 237 10.28 -18.11 20.21
C VAL A 237 10.35 -16.73 19.55
N GLN A 238 10.14 -16.66 18.23
CA GLN A 238 10.20 -15.40 17.46
C GLN A 238 9.12 -14.38 17.85
N ALA A 239 7.99 -14.82 18.43
CA ALA A 239 6.93 -13.92 18.90
C ALA A 239 7.18 -13.38 20.33
N LEU A 240 8.05 -14.04 21.12
CA LEU A 240 8.31 -13.67 22.51
C LEU A 240 8.73 -12.21 22.71
N PRO A 241 9.54 -11.56 21.84
CA PRO A 241 9.92 -10.17 22.03
C PRO A 241 8.72 -9.22 22.10
N THR A 242 7.73 -9.39 21.22
CA THR A 242 6.55 -8.53 21.21
C THR A 242 5.63 -8.85 22.39
N ILE A 243 5.48 -10.14 22.73
CA ILE A 243 4.70 -10.62 23.89
C ILE A 243 5.24 -10.00 25.18
N LYS A 244 6.55 -10.11 25.41
CA LYS A 244 7.23 -9.55 26.61
C LYS A 244 7.07 -8.05 26.68
N TYR A 245 7.26 -7.34 25.56
CA TYR A 245 7.10 -5.89 25.52
C TYR A 245 5.69 -5.43 25.90
N VAL A 246 4.64 -6.08 25.38
CA VAL A 246 3.26 -5.72 25.74
C VAL A 246 3.01 -5.92 27.23
N LYS A 247 3.48 -7.06 27.76
CA LYS A 247 3.38 -7.38 29.18
C LYS A 247 4.11 -6.38 30.08
N GLU A 248 5.36 -6.06 29.77
CA GLU A 248 6.20 -5.11 30.52
C GLU A 248 5.61 -3.69 30.52
N ASN A 249 4.81 -3.34 29.51
CA ASN A 249 4.12 -2.06 29.40
C ASN A 249 2.67 -2.09 29.93
N GLY A 250 2.30 -3.12 30.70
CA GLY A 250 1.02 -3.19 31.42
C GLY A 250 -0.19 -3.54 30.54
N GLY A 251 0.02 -4.10 29.35
CA GLY A 251 -1.06 -4.59 28.49
C GLY A 251 -1.66 -5.90 28.99
N LYS A 252 -2.95 -6.10 28.74
CA LYS A 252 -3.68 -7.37 28.94
C LYS A 252 -3.70 -8.12 27.61
N LEU A 253 -2.89 -9.16 27.47
CA LEU A 253 -2.59 -9.72 26.15
C LEU A 253 -3.59 -10.82 25.76
N VAL A 254 -4.19 -10.69 24.57
CA VAL A 254 -5.04 -11.71 23.95
C VAL A 254 -4.39 -12.16 22.66
N LEU A 255 -3.78 -13.35 22.70
CA LEU A 255 -3.11 -13.98 21.59
C LEU A 255 -4.07 -14.83 20.75
N PHE A 256 -3.82 -14.86 19.45
CA PHE A 256 -4.52 -15.76 18.55
C PHE A 256 -3.67 -16.12 17.35
N SER A 257 -3.78 -17.40 16.96
CA SER A 257 -3.04 -17.96 15.84
C SER A 257 -3.88 -18.94 15.04
N HIS A 258 -3.33 -19.36 13.91
CA HIS A 258 -3.83 -20.50 13.18
C HIS A 258 -2.84 -21.66 13.36
N LEU A 259 -3.35 -22.89 13.26
CA LEU A 259 -2.52 -24.09 13.24
C LEU A 259 -3.03 -25.04 12.15
N GLY A 260 -2.15 -25.44 11.24
CA GLY A 260 -2.51 -26.30 10.12
C GLY A 260 -3.61 -25.72 9.23
N ARG A 261 -4.29 -26.60 8.50
CA ARG A 261 -5.49 -26.28 7.70
C ARG A 261 -6.65 -27.04 8.31
N VAL A 262 -7.78 -26.37 8.48
CA VAL A 262 -8.99 -26.95 9.06
C VAL A 262 -10.10 -26.76 8.04
N LYS A 263 -10.61 -27.86 7.51
CA LYS A 263 -11.71 -27.88 6.52
C LYS A 263 -12.92 -28.63 7.03
N THR A 264 -12.70 -29.65 7.87
CA THR A 264 -13.76 -30.47 8.47
C THR A 264 -13.71 -30.40 10.00
N GLU A 265 -14.76 -30.88 10.67
CA GLU A 265 -14.77 -31.03 12.14
C GLU A 265 -13.69 -31.98 12.63
N GLU A 266 -13.35 -33.01 11.85
CA GLU A 266 -12.32 -34.00 12.18
C GLU A 266 -10.91 -33.37 12.24
N ASP A 267 -10.66 -32.38 11.39
CA ASP A 267 -9.38 -31.65 11.38
C ASP A 267 -9.13 -30.91 12.69
N LYS A 268 -10.20 -30.48 13.39
CA LYS A 268 -10.08 -29.72 14.65
C LYS A 268 -9.33 -30.50 15.73
N ALA A 269 -9.58 -31.81 15.82
CA ALA A 269 -8.96 -32.68 16.83
C ALA A 269 -7.42 -32.68 16.75
N LYS A 270 -6.85 -32.49 15.55
CA LYS A 270 -5.40 -32.48 15.30
C LYS A 270 -4.81 -31.07 15.23
N ALA A 271 -5.64 -30.04 15.27
CA ALA A 271 -5.26 -28.65 15.02
C ALA A 271 -5.54 -27.71 16.21
N SER A 272 -5.77 -28.24 17.41
CA SER A 272 -5.91 -27.42 18.63
C SER A 272 -4.60 -26.72 19.00
N LEU A 273 -4.70 -25.50 19.53
CA LEU A 273 -3.59 -24.72 20.04
C LEU A 273 -3.18 -25.08 21.48
N ALA A 274 -3.83 -26.04 22.13
CA ALA A 274 -3.47 -26.45 23.50
C ALA A 274 -1.98 -26.83 23.67
N PRO A 275 -1.33 -27.59 22.77
CA PRO A 275 0.10 -27.88 22.87
C PRO A 275 0.97 -26.62 22.76
N VAL A 276 0.55 -25.66 21.93
CA VAL A 276 1.23 -24.37 21.75
C VAL A 276 1.15 -23.55 23.03
N VAL A 277 -0.01 -23.49 23.69
CA VAL A 277 -0.17 -22.77 24.96
C VAL A 277 0.70 -23.36 26.06
N LYS A 278 0.79 -24.70 26.13
CA LYS A 278 1.68 -25.38 27.06
C LYS A 278 3.12 -24.94 26.84
N ARG A 279 3.61 -25.01 25.59
CA ARG A 279 4.98 -24.62 25.25
C ARG A 279 5.25 -23.13 25.49
N LEU A 280 4.31 -22.26 25.15
CA LEU A 280 4.42 -20.83 25.42
C LEU A 280 4.51 -20.55 26.94
N SER A 281 3.74 -21.26 27.75
CA SER A 281 3.79 -21.14 29.22
C SER A 281 5.16 -21.56 29.76
N GLU A 282 5.74 -22.66 29.25
CA GLU A 282 7.10 -23.10 29.60
C GLU A 282 8.16 -22.04 29.23
N LEU A 283 8.09 -21.48 28.02
CA LEU A 283 9.04 -20.47 27.53
C LEU A 283 8.97 -19.13 28.29
N LEU A 284 7.79 -18.79 28.81
CA LEU A 284 7.58 -17.57 29.60
C LEU A 284 7.82 -17.78 31.10
N GLY A 285 7.80 -19.04 31.57
CA GLY A 285 7.87 -19.35 33.01
C GLY A 285 6.61 -18.96 33.78
N GLU A 286 5.47 -18.83 33.10
CA GLU A 286 4.20 -18.41 33.71
C GLU A 286 3.00 -19.08 33.03
N LYS A 287 1.83 -19.03 33.68
CA LYS A 287 0.62 -19.63 33.15
C LYS A 287 -0.02 -18.73 32.08
N VAL A 288 -0.20 -19.27 30.88
CA VAL A 288 -1.06 -18.68 29.85
C VAL A 288 -2.48 -19.25 29.97
N VAL A 289 -3.50 -18.38 30.00
CA VAL A 289 -4.91 -18.81 30.07
C VAL A 289 -5.35 -19.30 28.69
N PHE A 290 -5.82 -20.54 28.58
CA PHE A 290 -6.37 -21.07 27.33
C PHE A 290 -7.90 -21.12 27.35
N ILE A 291 -8.53 -20.60 26.30
CA ILE A 291 -9.97 -20.76 26.07
C ILE A 291 -10.18 -21.60 24.81
N PRO A 292 -10.71 -22.83 24.90
CA PRO A 292 -10.90 -23.74 23.76
C PRO A 292 -12.13 -23.37 22.91
N GLU A 293 -12.40 -22.08 22.74
CA GLU A 293 -13.50 -21.52 21.97
C GLU A 293 -12.99 -20.29 21.21
N THR A 294 -13.43 -20.11 19.96
CA THR A 294 -13.05 -18.95 19.12
C THR A 294 -13.92 -17.72 19.36
N ARG A 295 -15.08 -17.91 20.00
CA ARG A 295 -16.09 -16.88 20.32
C ARG A 295 -17.01 -17.36 21.45
N GLY A 296 -17.75 -16.42 22.04
CA GLY A 296 -18.82 -16.69 23.00
C GLY A 296 -18.56 -16.10 24.38
N ALA A 297 -19.58 -16.23 25.25
CA ALA A 297 -19.61 -15.60 26.57
C ALA A 297 -18.44 -16.02 27.48
N LYS A 298 -17.94 -17.26 27.34
CA LYS A 298 -16.80 -17.76 28.13
C LYS A 298 -15.51 -17.03 27.77
N LEU A 299 -15.23 -16.85 26.48
CA LEU A 299 -14.08 -16.09 26.00
C LEU A 299 -14.16 -14.63 26.47
N GLU A 300 -15.32 -14.00 26.28
CA GLU A 300 -15.56 -12.60 26.69
C GLU A 300 -15.39 -12.40 28.19
N ALA A 301 -15.93 -13.31 29.01
CA ALA A 301 -15.79 -13.26 30.46
C ALA A 301 -14.34 -13.47 30.92
N ALA A 302 -13.59 -14.35 30.25
CA ALA A 302 -12.17 -14.57 30.53
C ALA A 302 -11.34 -13.33 30.19
N ILE A 303 -11.59 -12.69 29.05
CA ILE A 303 -10.90 -11.46 28.64
C ILE A 303 -11.20 -10.31 29.60
N LYS A 304 -12.46 -10.14 30.02
CA LYS A 304 -12.84 -9.10 31.01
C LYS A 304 -12.13 -9.26 32.37
N LYS A 305 -11.75 -10.48 32.73
CA LYS A 305 -11.06 -10.80 33.99
C LYS A 305 -9.53 -10.65 33.91
N LEU A 306 -8.96 -10.48 32.71
CA LEU A 306 -7.52 -10.33 32.53
C LEU A 306 -6.98 -9.13 33.31
N LYS A 307 -5.93 -9.37 34.09
CA LYS A 307 -5.14 -8.34 34.76
C LYS A 307 -3.97 -7.90 33.88
N GLU A 308 -3.41 -6.75 34.21
CA GLU A 308 -2.23 -6.23 33.51
C GLU A 308 -1.09 -7.25 33.54
N GLY A 309 -0.48 -7.48 32.38
CA GLY A 309 0.60 -8.45 32.21
C GLY A 309 0.17 -9.92 32.11
N GLU A 310 -1.11 -10.24 32.30
CA GLU A 310 -1.63 -11.59 32.05
C GLU A 310 -1.84 -11.85 30.55
N ILE A 311 -1.73 -13.12 30.17
CA ILE A 311 -1.82 -13.57 28.79
C ILE A 311 -2.95 -14.60 28.67
N LEU A 312 -3.86 -14.34 27.73
CA LEU A 312 -4.89 -15.28 27.29
C LEU A 312 -4.63 -15.65 25.84
N MET A 313 -4.90 -16.90 25.50
CA MET A 313 -4.93 -17.38 24.13
C MET A 313 -6.23 -18.14 23.89
N PHE A 314 -6.89 -17.85 22.78
CA PHE A 314 -8.07 -18.60 22.36
C PHE A 314 -7.74 -19.58 21.24
N GLU A 315 -8.69 -20.47 20.95
CA GLU A 315 -8.51 -21.57 20.03
C GLU A 315 -8.22 -21.13 18.58
N ASN A 316 -7.72 -22.07 17.78
CA ASN A 316 -7.30 -21.89 16.39
C ASN A 316 -8.30 -21.10 15.54
N THR A 317 -7.85 -19.98 14.97
CA THR A 317 -8.71 -19.08 14.18
C THR A 317 -9.35 -19.79 12.98
N ARG A 318 -8.72 -20.83 12.44
CA ARG A 318 -9.26 -21.64 11.33
C ARG A 318 -10.34 -22.63 11.76
N PHE A 319 -10.67 -22.77 13.03
CA PHE A 319 -11.87 -23.53 13.42
C PHE A 319 -13.14 -22.86 12.90
N GLU A 320 -13.10 -21.54 12.67
CA GLU A 320 -14.15 -20.77 11.98
C GLU A 320 -14.19 -21.02 10.47
N ASP A 321 -13.27 -21.82 9.91
CA ASP A 321 -13.28 -22.16 8.48
C ASP A 321 -14.17 -23.35 8.13
N VAL A 322 -14.56 -24.17 9.11
CA VAL A 322 -15.46 -25.33 8.88
C VAL A 322 -16.81 -24.86 8.32
N ASP A 323 -17.39 -23.82 8.92
CA ASP A 323 -18.66 -23.25 8.49
C ASP A 323 -18.46 -22.05 7.55
N GLY A 324 -18.13 -22.33 6.29
CA GLY A 324 -18.11 -21.31 5.23
C GLY A 324 -16.81 -20.50 5.12
N SER A 325 -15.70 -21.03 5.65
CA SER A 325 -14.37 -20.40 5.54
C SER A 325 -14.31 -18.97 6.10
N LYS A 326 -14.96 -18.72 7.25
CA LYS A 326 -15.16 -17.34 7.75
C LYS A 326 -13.85 -16.63 8.06
N GLU A 327 -12.86 -17.33 8.59
CA GLU A 327 -11.53 -16.77 8.85
C GLU A 327 -10.80 -16.50 7.52
N SER A 328 -10.64 -17.52 6.68
CA SER A 328 -9.86 -17.46 5.45
C SER A 328 -10.48 -16.58 4.36
N LYS A 329 -11.80 -16.35 4.38
CA LYS A 329 -12.51 -15.43 3.47
C LYS A 329 -12.77 -14.04 4.07
N ASN A 330 -12.20 -13.74 5.24
CA ASN A 330 -12.36 -12.44 5.91
C ASN A 330 -13.83 -12.04 6.11
N ASN A 331 -14.60 -12.91 6.77
CA ASN A 331 -15.99 -12.62 7.10
C ASN A 331 -16.06 -11.33 7.96
N PRO A 332 -16.86 -10.32 7.55
CA PRO A 332 -16.91 -9.03 8.24
C PRO A 332 -17.41 -9.12 9.69
N GLU A 333 -18.40 -9.98 9.96
CA GLU A 333 -18.96 -10.15 11.30
C GLU A 333 -17.94 -10.78 12.25
N LEU A 334 -17.19 -11.77 11.78
CA LEU A 334 -16.12 -12.41 12.56
C LEU A 334 -14.99 -11.41 12.88
N GLY A 335 -14.56 -10.63 11.90
CA GLY A 335 -13.56 -9.58 12.10
C GLY A 335 -14.02 -8.51 13.10
N ALA A 336 -15.28 -8.07 13.01
CA ALA A 336 -15.87 -7.12 13.94
C ALA A 336 -16.02 -7.71 15.35
N TYR A 337 -16.44 -8.98 15.45
CA TYR A 337 -16.53 -9.71 16.72
C TYR A 337 -15.18 -9.77 17.42
N TRP A 338 -14.13 -10.29 16.77
CA TRP A 338 -12.81 -10.36 17.39
C TRP A 338 -12.23 -8.99 17.70
N ALA A 339 -12.47 -7.97 16.86
CA ALA A 339 -12.08 -6.61 17.18
C ALA A 339 -12.77 -6.09 18.46
N SER A 340 -14.03 -6.45 18.71
CA SER A 340 -14.76 -6.00 19.90
C SER A 340 -14.17 -6.54 21.22
N LEU A 341 -13.34 -7.58 21.17
CA LEU A 341 -12.76 -8.25 22.34
C LEU A 341 -11.62 -7.47 22.99
N GLY A 342 -11.08 -6.43 22.34
CA GLY A 342 -9.99 -5.64 22.94
C GLY A 342 -10.02 -4.18 22.56
N ASP A 343 -8.96 -3.45 22.86
CA ASP A 343 -8.85 -2.01 22.63
C ASP A 343 -8.02 -1.71 21.38
N VAL A 344 -6.84 -2.33 21.27
CA VAL A 344 -5.86 -2.13 20.20
C VAL A 344 -5.52 -3.45 19.50
N PHE A 345 -5.01 -3.37 18.27
CA PHE A 345 -4.60 -4.52 17.49
C PHE A 345 -3.12 -4.44 17.10
N VAL A 346 -2.39 -5.53 17.36
CA VAL A 346 -0.99 -5.73 16.99
C VAL A 346 -0.92 -6.94 16.04
N ASN A 347 -0.48 -6.72 14.81
CA ASN A 347 -0.18 -7.81 13.89
C ASN A 347 1.30 -8.16 13.96
N ASP A 348 1.62 -9.38 14.37
CA ASP A 348 3.00 -9.89 14.43
C ASP A 348 3.17 -11.19 13.65
N ALA A 349 2.26 -11.48 12.70
CA ALA A 349 2.26 -12.70 11.90
C ALA A 349 2.49 -12.42 10.40
N PHE A 350 3.76 -12.17 10.02
CA PHE A 350 4.13 -11.88 8.63
C PHE A 350 3.76 -13.01 7.67
N GLY A 351 3.88 -14.29 8.07
CA GLY A 351 3.53 -15.45 7.24
C GLY A 351 2.09 -15.46 6.73
N THR A 352 1.16 -14.75 7.38
CA THR A 352 -0.23 -14.62 6.91
C THR A 352 -0.57 -13.24 6.34
N ALA A 353 0.39 -12.31 6.29
CA ALA A 353 0.14 -10.94 5.85
C ALA A 353 -0.21 -10.82 4.37
N HIS A 354 0.19 -11.79 3.55
CA HIS A 354 -0.14 -11.88 2.12
C HIS A 354 -1.59 -12.31 1.84
N ARG A 355 -2.37 -12.64 2.88
CA ARG A 355 -3.79 -12.99 2.77
C ARG A 355 -4.65 -12.04 3.60
N ALA A 356 -5.83 -11.75 3.09
CA ALA A 356 -6.85 -11.01 3.82
C ALA A 356 -7.75 -11.99 4.56
N HIS A 357 -7.55 -12.12 5.87
CA HIS A 357 -8.35 -12.95 6.78
C HIS A 357 -9.06 -12.09 7.84
N ALA A 358 -10.01 -12.68 8.55
CA ALA A 358 -10.70 -12.00 9.63
C ALA A 358 -9.73 -11.64 10.76
N SER A 359 -8.80 -12.54 11.11
CA SER A 359 -7.80 -12.35 12.17
C SER A 359 -6.70 -11.31 11.86
N ASN A 360 -6.62 -10.77 10.65
CA ASN A 360 -5.68 -9.69 10.35
C ASN A 360 -6.39 -8.45 9.79
N VAL A 361 -6.87 -8.53 8.56
CA VAL A 361 -7.52 -7.42 7.85
C VAL A 361 -8.89 -7.13 8.48
N GLY A 362 -9.65 -8.16 8.84
CA GLY A 362 -10.98 -8.00 9.46
C GLY A 362 -10.94 -7.27 10.80
N ILE A 363 -10.02 -7.66 11.70
CA ILE A 363 -9.82 -6.96 12.98
C ILE A 363 -9.30 -5.54 12.73
N ALA A 364 -8.28 -5.37 11.89
CA ALA A 364 -7.70 -4.07 11.60
C ALA A 364 -8.73 -3.07 11.03
N ALA A 365 -9.66 -3.52 10.19
CA ALA A 365 -10.72 -2.69 9.63
C ALA A 365 -11.68 -2.12 10.69
N ASN A 366 -11.78 -2.78 11.85
CA ASN A 366 -12.64 -2.41 12.97
C ASN A 366 -11.86 -1.78 14.14
N LYS A 367 -10.58 -1.43 13.92
CA LYS A 367 -9.70 -0.85 14.93
C LYS A 367 -9.15 0.50 14.51
N LYS A 368 -9.10 1.43 15.46
CA LYS A 368 -8.42 2.73 15.26
C LYS A 368 -6.91 2.55 15.21
N ASP A 369 -6.40 1.74 16.14
CA ASP A 369 -4.98 1.45 16.31
C ASP A 369 -4.72 -0.02 15.94
N ALA A 370 -4.22 -0.22 14.72
CA ALA A 370 -3.75 -1.46 14.12
C ALA A 370 -2.28 -1.28 13.72
N VAL A 371 -1.36 -1.89 14.47
CA VAL A 371 0.09 -1.65 14.33
C VAL A 371 0.87 -2.94 14.12
N ALA A 372 2.14 -2.83 13.72
CA ALA A 372 3.04 -3.98 13.61
C ALA A 372 3.67 -4.36 14.97
N GLY A 373 3.78 -5.64 15.26
CA GLY A 373 4.70 -6.15 16.28
C GLY A 373 6.15 -6.14 15.80
N PHE A 374 7.09 -6.57 16.64
CA PHE A 374 8.51 -6.52 16.32
C PHE A 374 8.94 -7.50 15.23
N LEU A 375 8.33 -8.68 15.13
CA LEU A 375 8.63 -9.64 14.06
C LEU A 375 8.16 -9.04 12.74
N LEU A 376 6.91 -8.57 12.67
CA LEU A 376 6.38 -7.98 11.45
C LEU A 376 7.13 -6.70 11.05
N GLU A 377 7.53 -5.87 12.01
CA GLU A 377 8.36 -4.68 11.77
C GLU A 377 9.71 -5.06 11.14
N LYS A 378 10.41 -6.08 11.67
CA LYS A 378 11.68 -6.56 11.10
C LYS A 378 11.51 -7.02 9.66
N GLU A 379 10.45 -7.77 9.36
CA GLU A 379 10.14 -8.25 8.01
C GLU A 379 9.88 -7.08 7.04
N ILE A 380 9.07 -6.10 7.46
CA ILE A 380 8.82 -4.87 6.70
C ILE A 380 10.11 -4.09 6.45
N LYS A 381 10.99 -4.02 7.46
CA LYS A 381 12.28 -3.33 7.36
C LYS A 381 13.18 -4.03 6.35
N PHE A 382 13.54 -5.29 6.57
CA PHE A 382 14.57 -5.94 5.76
C PHE A 382 14.09 -6.25 4.34
N ILE A 383 12.93 -6.91 4.18
CA ILE A 383 12.43 -7.27 2.85
C ILE A 383 11.93 -6.01 2.13
N GLY A 384 11.20 -5.14 2.83
CA GLY A 384 10.70 -3.90 2.25
C GLY A 384 11.83 -2.96 1.81
N ASP A 385 12.92 -2.83 2.57
CA ASP A 385 14.06 -2.00 2.17
C ASP A 385 14.85 -2.65 1.01
N ALA A 386 15.04 -3.98 1.00
CA ALA A 386 15.64 -4.68 -0.12
C ALA A 386 14.86 -4.51 -1.44
N VAL A 387 13.53 -4.44 -1.36
CA VAL A 387 12.66 -4.29 -2.53
C VAL A 387 12.50 -2.84 -2.98
N ASN A 388 12.50 -1.87 -2.06
CA ASN A 388 12.15 -0.48 -2.39
C ASN A 388 13.36 0.46 -2.49
N ASN A 389 14.41 0.23 -1.70
CA ASN A 389 15.61 1.08 -1.69
C ASN A 389 16.84 0.28 -1.21
N PRO A 390 17.27 -0.75 -1.96
CA PRO A 390 18.38 -1.59 -1.53
C PRO A 390 19.70 -0.82 -1.57
N ALA A 391 20.56 -1.06 -0.58
CA ALA A 391 21.96 -0.70 -0.69
C ALA A 391 22.60 -1.46 -1.86
N ARG A 392 23.41 -0.77 -2.67
CA ARG A 392 24.03 -1.34 -3.88
C ARG A 392 25.53 -1.59 -3.69
N PRO A 393 26.10 -2.64 -4.32
CA PRO A 393 25.46 -3.57 -5.26
C PRO A 393 24.42 -4.49 -4.60
N PHE A 394 23.26 -4.64 -5.22
CA PHE A 394 22.18 -5.53 -4.81
C PHE A 394 22.20 -6.79 -5.66
N VAL A 395 22.46 -7.94 -5.03
CA VAL A 395 22.49 -9.25 -5.70
C VAL A 395 21.34 -10.10 -5.19
N ALA A 396 20.63 -10.78 -6.09
CA ALA A 396 19.63 -11.78 -5.73
C ALA A 396 20.14 -13.19 -6.08
N ILE A 397 19.87 -14.17 -5.22
CA ILE A 397 20.14 -15.57 -5.47
C ILE A 397 18.79 -16.31 -5.46
N LEU A 398 18.44 -16.91 -6.59
CA LEU A 398 17.17 -17.60 -6.77
C LEU A 398 17.45 -19.07 -7.09
N GLY A 399 16.84 -19.97 -6.30
CA GLY A 399 16.99 -21.41 -6.46
C GLY A 399 15.67 -22.15 -6.26
N GLY A 400 15.78 -23.44 -5.98
CA GLY A 400 14.64 -24.34 -5.88
C GLY A 400 14.25 -25.01 -7.20
N ALA A 401 13.07 -25.63 -7.23
CA ALA A 401 12.75 -26.65 -8.23
C ALA A 401 12.03 -26.15 -9.50
N LYS A 402 11.37 -25.00 -9.45
CA LYS A 402 10.50 -24.52 -10.54
C LYS A 402 10.75 -23.04 -10.85
N VAL A 403 10.84 -22.72 -12.14
CA VAL A 403 10.86 -21.36 -12.67
C VAL A 403 9.49 -20.71 -12.47
N SER A 404 8.40 -21.42 -12.76
CA SER A 404 7.02 -20.92 -12.69
C SER A 404 6.69 -20.23 -11.36
N ASP A 405 7.15 -20.80 -10.25
CA ASP A 405 6.96 -20.25 -8.89
C ASP A 405 7.74 -18.94 -8.63
N LYS A 406 8.72 -18.59 -9.47
CA LYS A 406 9.64 -17.46 -9.28
C LYS A 406 9.56 -16.39 -10.35
N ILE A 407 8.71 -16.55 -11.36
CA ILE A 407 8.63 -15.64 -12.51
C ILE A 407 8.44 -14.18 -12.08
N SER A 408 7.39 -13.91 -11.30
CA SER A 408 7.09 -12.55 -10.86
C SER A 408 8.20 -11.95 -10.00
N VAL A 409 8.91 -12.80 -9.24
CA VAL A 409 10.08 -12.38 -8.44
C VAL A 409 11.23 -11.99 -9.35
N ILE A 410 11.57 -12.82 -10.34
CA ILE A 410 12.63 -12.54 -11.32
C ILE A 410 12.33 -11.24 -12.05
N GLU A 411 11.12 -11.05 -12.56
CA GLU A 411 10.74 -9.83 -13.28
C GLU A 411 10.84 -8.56 -12.43
N ASN A 412 10.45 -8.62 -11.15
CA ASN A 412 10.58 -7.49 -10.25
C ASN A 412 12.05 -7.23 -9.88
N LEU A 413 12.82 -8.28 -9.63
CA LEU A 413 14.23 -8.19 -9.27
C LEU A 413 15.10 -7.76 -10.46
N LEU A 414 14.79 -8.13 -11.70
CA LEU A 414 15.56 -7.67 -12.88
C LEU A 414 15.59 -6.14 -13.01
N LYS A 415 14.50 -5.49 -12.58
CA LYS A 415 14.37 -4.01 -12.55
C LYS A 415 15.18 -3.36 -11.44
N LYS A 416 15.58 -4.14 -10.42
CA LYS A 416 16.09 -3.62 -9.14
C LYS A 416 17.48 -4.12 -8.81
N ALA A 417 17.72 -5.41 -8.88
CA ALA A 417 19.01 -6.04 -8.64
C ALA A 417 20.03 -5.64 -9.72
N ASP A 418 21.27 -5.54 -9.30
CA ASP A 418 22.43 -5.38 -10.16
C ASP A 418 22.76 -6.73 -10.82
N LYS A 419 22.60 -7.84 -10.09
CA LYS A 419 22.81 -9.21 -10.58
C LYS A 419 21.79 -10.18 -10.00
N ILE A 420 21.47 -11.24 -10.75
CA ILE A 420 20.63 -12.35 -10.31
C ILE A 420 21.37 -13.66 -10.57
N LEU A 421 21.70 -14.39 -9.52
CA LEU A 421 22.32 -15.70 -9.59
C LEU A 421 21.21 -16.76 -9.55
N ILE A 422 21.13 -17.62 -10.56
CA ILE A 422 20.11 -18.69 -10.63
C ILE A 422 20.78 -20.05 -10.36
N CYS A 423 20.21 -20.84 -9.47
CA CYS A 423 20.68 -22.17 -9.10
C CYS A 423 19.50 -23.13 -8.89
N GLY A 424 19.75 -24.34 -8.38
CA GLY A 424 18.70 -25.35 -8.18
C GLY A 424 18.16 -25.91 -9.50
N ALA A 425 17.13 -26.75 -9.39
CA ALA A 425 16.52 -27.38 -10.56
C ALA A 425 15.95 -26.36 -11.57
N MET A 426 15.52 -25.19 -11.10
CA MET A 426 15.02 -24.13 -12.00
C MET A 426 16.09 -23.63 -12.99
N ALA A 427 17.39 -23.78 -12.70
CA ALA A 427 18.46 -23.39 -13.61
C ALA A 427 18.45 -24.20 -14.92
N TYR A 428 17.98 -25.46 -14.90
CA TYR A 428 18.01 -26.33 -16.08
C TYR A 428 17.06 -25.86 -17.19
N THR A 429 15.92 -25.23 -16.85
CA THR A 429 15.07 -24.56 -17.85
C THR A 429 15.80 -23.42 -18.55
N PHE A 430 16.61 -22.64 -17.83
CA PHE A 430 17.43 -21.57 -18.43
C PHE A 430 18.60 -22.13 -19.26
N LEU A 431 19.23 -23.23 -18.83
CA LEU A 431 20.28 -23.89 -19.59
C LEU A 431 19.72 -24.50 -20.89
N LYS A 432 18.53 -25.13 -20.82
CA LYS A 432 17.81 -25.63 -22.01
C LYS A 432 17.44 -24.50 -22.97
N ALA A 433 17.02 -23.34 -22.46
CA ALA A 433 16.74 -22.15 -23.26
C ALA A 433 17.97 -21.59 -24.01
N LEU A 434 19.18 -21.89 -23.52
CA LEU A 434 20.45 -21.61 -24.19
C LEU A 434 20.90 -22.72 -25.15
N GLY A 435 20.06 -23.74 -25.37
CA GLY A 435 20.36 -24.88 -26.25
C GLY A 435 21.32 -25.92 -25.66
N LYS A 436 21.54 -25.92 -24.34
CA LYS A 436 22.40 -26.90 -23.67
C LYS A 436 21.65 -28.22 -23.45
N GLU A 437 22.38 -29.32 -23.51
CA GLU A 437 21.90 -30.63 -23.06
C GLU A 437 21.83 -30.64 -21.52
N VAL A 438 20.71 -31.13 -20.99
CA VAL A 438 20.45 -31.18 -19.54
C VAL A 438 20.04 -32.58 -19.07
N GLY A 439 20.05 -33.57 -19.97
CA GLY A 439 19.71 -34.95 -19.67
C GLY A 439 18.29 -35.08 -19.12
N THR A 440 18.15 -35.84 -18.04
CA THR A 440 16.86 -36.08 -17.35
C THR A 440 16.57 -35.04 -16.26
N SER A 441 17.31 -33.92 -16.23
CA SER A 441 17.10 -32.84 -15.27
C SER A 441 15.70 -32.25 -15.37
N LYS A 442 15.21 -31.73 -14.24
CA LYS A 442 13.88 -31.11 -14.18
C LYS A 442 13.83 -29.82 -15.02
N VAL A 443 13.05 -29.87 -16.09
CA VAL A 443 12.78 -28.72 -16.98
C VAL A 443 11.28 -28.47 -17.03
N GLU A 444 10.90 -27.19 -17.06
CA GLU A 444 9.53 -26.77 -17.36
C GLU A 444 9.47 -26.34 -18.83
N GLU A 445 9.14 -27.29 -19.73
CA GLU A 445 9.21 -27.09 -21.19
C GLU A 445 8.38 -25.89 -21.66
N ASP A 446 7.18 -25.70 -21.09
CA ASP A 446 6.29 -24.56 -21.40
C ASP A 446 6.91 -23.19 -21.06
N TYR A 447 7.99 -23.16 -20.28
CA TYR A 447 8.66 -21.95 -19.82
C TYR A 447 10.04 -21.73 -20.46
N VAL A 448 10.49 -22.60 -21.37
CA VAL A 448 11.80 -22.47 -22.03
C VAL A 448 11.90 -21.20 -22.87
N GLU A 449 10.90 -20.91 -23.72
CA GLU A 449 10.87 -19.68 -24.51
C GLU A 449 10.77 -18.43 -23.62
N TYR A 450 10.01 -18.52 -22.52
CA TYR A 450 9.94 -17.42 -21.56
C TYR A 450 11.28 -17.18 -20.85
N ALA A 451 11.99 -18.24 -20.46
CA ALA A 451 13.33 -18.14 -19.86
C ALA A 451 14.33 -17.50 -20.85
N LYS A 452 14.24 -17.82 -22.14
CA LYS A 452 15.04 -17.21 -23.20
C LYS A 452 14.79 -15.71 -23.31
N ASP A 453 13.53 -15.29 -23.28
CA ASP A 453 13.16 -13.87 -23.27
C ASP A 453 13.67 -13.15 -22.01
N LEU A 454 13.59 -13.80 -20.84
CA LEU A 454 14.15 -13.26 -19.61
C LEU A 454 15.66 -13.05 -19.70
N LEU A 455 16.41 -14.02 -20.23
CA LEU A 455 17.87 -13.91 -20.42
C LEU A 455 18.23 -12.73 -21.33
N LYS A 456 17.49 -12.57 -22.43
CA LYS A 456 17.63 -11.43 -23.35
C LYS A 456 17.36 -10.10 -22.65
N ASN A 457 16.26 -10.02 -21.91
CA ASN A 457 15.85 -8.82 -21.17
C ASN A 457 16.80 -8.48 -20.02
N ALA A 458 17.46 -9.49 -19.44
CA ALA A 458 18.41 -9.32 -18.36
C ALA A 458 19.72 -8.65 -18.80
N LYS A 459 20.06 -8.62 -20.10
CA LYS A 459 21.28 -7.98 -20.64
C LYS A 459 22.56 -8.38 -19.87
N GLY A 460 22.70 -9.67 -19.54
CA GLY A 460 23.85 -10.21 -18.81
C GLY A 460 23.78 -10.08 -17.27
N LYS A 461 22.67 -9.59 -16.71
CA LYS A 461 22.47 -9.58 -15.24
C LYS A 461 22.21 -10.95 -14.62
N ILE A 462 21.69 -11.89 -15.41
CA ILE A 462 21.43 -13.27 -14.94
C ILE A 462 22.71 -14.09 -15.09
N ILE A 463 23.14 -14.71 -14.00
CA ILE A 463 24.30 -15.60 -13.94
C ILE A 463 23.79 -17.02 -13.66
N LEU A 464 24.16 -17.96 -14.53
CA LEU A 464 23.75 -19.36 -14.46
C LEU A 464 24.92 -20.26 -13.99
N PRO A 465 24.64 -21.50 -13.58
CA PRO A 465 25.67 -22.48 -13.26
C PRO A 465 26.56 -22.80 -14.47
N VAL A 466 27.82 -23.15 -14.18
CA VAL A 466 28.83 -23.56 -15.19
C VAL A 466 29.27 -25.02 -15.02
N ASP A 467 29.03 -25.61 -13.86
CA ASP A 467 29.21 -27.02 -13.54
C ASP A 467 28.16 -27.46 -12.50
N HIS A 468 27.89 -28.76 -12.44
CA HIS A 468 26.89 -29.32 -11.53
C HIS A 468 27.21 -30.76 -11.16
N LEU A 469 26.62 -31.23 -10.06
CA LEU A 469 26.60 -32.63 -9.68
C LEU A 469 25.39 -33.30 -10.32
N VAL A 470 25.62 -34.37 -11.07
CA VAL A 470 24.57 -35.20 -11.69
C VAL A 470 24.52 -36.60 -11.11
N ALA A 471 23.37 -37.25 -11.22
CA ALA A 471 23.18 -38.66 -10.90
C ALA A 471 22.17 -39.31 -11.86
N SER A 472 22.20 -40.64 -11.97
CA SER A 472 21.25 -41.40 -12.80
C SER A 472 19.87 -41.55 -12.15
N GLU A 473 19.76 -41.32 -10.83
CA GLU A 473 18.50 -41.45 -10.08
C GLU A 473 18.35 -40.38 -8.99
N PHE A 474 17.10 -40.10 -8.61
CA PHE A 474 16.77 -39.17 -7.53
C PHE A 474 16.77 -39.91 -6.18
N SER A 475 17.96 -40.11 -5.61
CA SER A 475 18.15 -40.84 -4.35
C SER A 475 19.27 -40.25 -3.51
N ALA A 476 19.18 -40.36 -2.19
CA ALA A 476 20.26 -39.99 -1.28
C ALA A 476 21.53 -40.85 -1.49
N ASP A 477 21.34 -42.09 -1.93
CA ASP A 477 22.42 -43.06 -2.11
C ASP A 477 23.07 -42.98 -3.50
N ALA A 478 22.48 -42.21 -4.43
CA ALA A 478 22.94 -42.12 -5.81
C ALA A 478 24.42 -41.70 -5.91
N GLU A 479 25.13 -42.20 -6.94
CA GLU A 479 26.49 -41.77 -7.23
C GLU A 479 26.48 -40.38 -7.87
N ALA A 480 27.17 -39.43 -7.23
CA ALA A 480 27.30 -38.07 -7.72
C ALA A 480 28.51 -37.96 -8.65
N GLU A 481 28.29 -37.46 -9.87
CA GLU A 481 29.33 -37.15 -10.85
C GLU A 481 29.39 -35.64 -11.07
N LEU A 482 30.57 -35.05 -11.01
CA LEU A 482 30.78 -33.63 -11.33
C LEU A 482 31.02 -33.46 -12.83
N VAL A 483 30.17 -32.68 -13.49
CA VAL A 483 30.28 -32.41 -14.94
C VAL A 483 30.15 -30.92 -15.25
N ASP A 484 30.71 -30.53 -16.40
CA ASP A 484 30.51 -29.20 -16.98
C ASP A 484 29.12 -29.11 -17.63
N VAL A 485 28.44 -27.96 -17.50
CA VAL A 485 27.07 -27.79 -18.04
C VAL A 485 26.97 -27.95 -19.57
N ASN A 486 28.10 -27.93 -20.29
CA ASN A 486 28.14 -28.19 -21.73
C ASN A 486 28.21 -29.68 -22.08
N HIS A 487 28.41 -30.56 -21.10
CA HIS A 487 28.65 -31.99 -21.30
C HIS A 487 27.76 -32.85 -20.38
N THR A 488 26.55 -32.37 -20.05
CA THR A 488 25.59 -33.13 -19.24
C THR A 488 25.23 -34.45 -19.93
N PRO A 489 25.42 -35.62 -19.29
CA PRO A 489 25.01 -36.91 -19.86
C PRO A 489 23.49 -36.99 -20.07
N ALA A 490 23.06 -37.58 -21.19
CA ALA A 490 21.64 -37.62 -21.58
C ALA A 490 20.75 -38.43 -20.60
N ASP A 491 21.34 -39.40 -19.91
CA ASP A 491 20.66 -40.31 -18.98
C ASP A 491 20.72 -39.84 -17.51
N LYS A 492 21.36 -38.70 -17.22
CA LYS A 492 21.54 -38.18 -15.86
C LYS A 492 20.81 -36.87 -15.61
N MET A 493 20.50 -36.60 -14.35
CA MET A 493 19.86 -35.38 -13.89
C MET A 493 20.79 -34.61 -12.96
N GLY A 494 20.79 -33.29 -13.07
CA GLY A 494 21.53 -32.41 -12.18
C GLY A 494 20.79 -32.18 -10.87
N LEU A 495 21.49 -32.36 -9.75
CA LEU A 495 20.94 -32.36 -8.39
C LEU A 495 21.57 -31.32 -7.47
N ASP A 496 22.72 -30.74 -7.82
CA ASP A 496 23.36 -29.63 -7.10
C ASP A 496 24.32 -28.84 -8.00
N ILE A 497 24.68 -27.62 -7.61
CA ILE A 497 25.70 -26.82 -8.33
C ILE A 497 27.11 -27.33 -8.01
N GLY A 498 28.03 -27.18 -8.96
CA GLY A 498 29.42 -27.59 -8.79
C GLY A 498 30.31 -26.51 -8.14
N PRO A 499 31.57 -26.86 -7.81
CA PRO A 499 32.51 -25.95 -7.17
C PRO A 499 32.93 -24.77 -8.05
N LYS A 500 32.98 -24.90 -9.39
CA LYS A 500 33.28 -23.75 -10.26
C LYS A 500 32.14 -22.74 -10.27
N THR A 501 30.90 -23.20 -10.15
CA THR A 501 29.70 -22.38 -10.00
C THR A 501 29.73 -21.63 -8.68
N LEU A 502 30.04 -22.31 -7.57
CA LEU A 502 30.21 -21.66 -6.26
C LEU A 502 31.26 -20.54 -6.31
N LYS A 503 32.43 -20.81 -6.90
CA LYS A 503 33.49 -19.80 -7.07
C LYS A 503 33.04 -18.62 -7.94
N THR A 504 32.23 -18.89 -8.96
CA THR A 504 31.63 -17.84 -9.79
C THR A 504 30.66 -17.00 -8.97
N PHE A 505 29.77 -17.63 -8.20
CA PHE A 505 28.81 -16.92 -7.34
C PHE A 505 29.51 -16.08 -6.29
N GLU A 506 30.54 -16.60 -5.63
CA GLU A 506 31.39 -15.86 -4.69
C GLU A 506 31.97 -14.59 -5.32
N LYS A 507 32.55 -14.71 -6.51
CA LYS A 507 33.08 -13.57 -7.26
C LYS A 507 31.98 -12.53 -7.57
N GLU A 508 30.79 -13.00 -7.99
CA GLU A 508 29.69 -12.10 -8.33
C GLU A 508 29.07 -11.40 -7.11
N LEU A 509 29.16 -12.02 -5.93
CA LEU A 509 28.72 -11.50 -4.63
C LEU A 509 29.74 -10.56 -3.99
N HIS A 510 31.01 -10.60 -4.39
CA HIS A 510 32.06 -9.76 -3.84
C HIS A 510 31.69 -8.27 -3.88
N GLY A 511 31.71 -7.62 -2.72
CA GLY A 511 31.39 -6.20 -2.56
C GLY A 511 29.90 -5.86 -2.54
N ALA A 512 28.99 -6.84 -2.66
CA ALA A 512 27.55 -6.61 -2.53
C ALA A 512 27.20 -6.00 -1.17
N LYS A 513 26.21 -5.10 -1.15
CA LYS A 513 25.73 -4.42 0.07
C LYS A 513 24.37 -4.92 0.52
N THR A 514 23.61 -5.52 -0.39
CA THR A 514 22.39 -6.25 -0.07
C THR A 514 22.40 -7.54 -0.87
N VAL A 515 22.09 -8.65 -0.20
CA VAL A 515 21.87 -9.95 -0.85
C VAL A 515 20.55 -10.53 -0.38
N VAL A 516 19.70 -10.93 -1.34
CA VAL A 516 18.48 -11.68 -1.05
C VAL A 516 18.64 -13.09 -1.60
N TRP A 517 18.48 -14.10 -0.75
CA TRP A 517 18.55 -15.51 -1.14
C TRP A 517 17.20 -16.21 -0.97
N ASN A 518 16.72 -16.86 -2.02
CA ASN A 518 15.46 -17.57 -2.04
C ASN A 518 15.52 -18.85 -2.89
N GLY A 519 15.64 -20.00 -2.22
CA GLY A 519 15.67 -21.33 -2.80
C GLY A 519 17.07 -21.99 -2.74
N PRO A 520 17.16 -23.27 -2.38
CA PRO A 520 18.44 -23.99 -2.31
C PRO A 520 19.08 -24.18 -3.70
N ALA A 521 20.38 -24.46 -3.70
CA ALA A 521 21.16 -24.65 -4.93
C ALA A 521 21.07 -26.08 -5.50
N GLY A 522 20.60 -27.02 -4.67
CA GLY A 522 20.47 -28.44 -4.97
C GLY A 522 19.49 -29.13 -4.02
N VAL A 523 19.45 -30.46 -4.07
CA VAL A 523 18.64 -31.31 -3.18
C VAL A 523 19.35 -31.46 -1.83
N PHE A 524 19.30 -30.39 -1.03
CA PHE A 524 20.08 -30.26 0.20
C PHE A 524 19.69 -31.27 1.30
N GLU A 525 18.56 -31.96 1.15
CA GLU A 525 18.14 -33.07 1.99
C GLU A 525 19.03 -34.31 1.82
N PHE A 526 19.73 -34.42 0.69
CA PHE A 526 20.69 -35.48 0.42
C PHE A 526 22.11 -34.96 0.63
N GLU A 527 22.86 -35.59 1.53
CA GLU A 527 24.20 -35.12 1.93
C GLU A 527 25.14 -34.92 0.73
N LYS A 528 25.08 -35.84 -0.26
CA LYS A 528 25.88 -35.79 -1.49
C LYS A 528 25.53 -34.60 -2.41
N PHE A 529 24.36 -33.99 -2.24
CA PHE A 529 23.83 -32.90 -3.07
C PHE A 529 23.50 -31.64 -2.25
N ALA A 530 24.12 -31.50 -1.07
CA ALA A 530 23.96 -30.36 -0.17
C ALA A 530 25.12 -29.34 -0.26
N ALA A 531 26.22 -29.70 -0.93
CA ALA A 531 27.46 -28.93 -0.94
C ALA A 531 27.29 -27.53 -1.56
N GLY A 532 26.54 -27.40 -2.64
CA GLY A 532 26.22 -26.14 -3.27
C GLY A 532 25.39 -25.22 -2.38
N THR A 533 24.36 -25.76 -1.74
CA THR A 533 23.53 -24.99 -0.79
C THR A 533 24.36 -24.53 0.42
N LYS A 534 25.19 -25.43 0.96
CA LYS A 534 26.12 -25.11 2.06
C LYS A 534 27.16 -24.07 1.66
N GLY A 535 27.72 -24.17 0.46
CA GLY A 535 28.67 -23.20 -0.07
C GLY A 535 28.07 -21.81 -0.21
N ILE A 536 26.81 -21.70 -0.66
CA ILE A 536 26.10 -20.41 -0.67
C ILE A 536 25.93 -19.88 0.76
N CYS A 537 25.54 -20.72 1.73
CA CYS A 537 25.47 -20.31 3.14
C CYS A 537 26.81 -19.75 3.64
N GLU A 538 27.91 -20.44 3.36
CA GLU A 538 29.27 -20.06 3.77
C GLU A 538 29.70 -18.72 3.16
N ILE A 539 29.48 -18.54 1.85
CA ILE A 539 29.81 -17.29 1.16
C ILE A 539 29.03 -16.13 1.80
N LEU A 540 27.72 -16.30 2.02
CA LEU A 540 26.88 -15.25 2.59
C LEU A 540 27.19 -14.97 4.06
N ALA A 541 27.50 -15.99 4.85
CA ALA A 541 27.88 -15.86 6.24
C ALA A 541 29.19 -15.08 6.44
N ASN A 542 30.09 -15.12 5.46
CA ASN A 542 31.38 -14.43 5.46
C ASN A 542 31.38 -13.11 4.68
N LEU A 543 30.23 -12.68 4.16
CA LEU A 543 30.12 -11.46 3.37
C LEU A 543 30.03 -10.22 4.27
N GLU A 544 31.18 -9.65 4.62
CA GLU A 544 31.26 -8.52 5.54
C GLU A 544 30.59 -7.24 5.00
N GLY A 545 29.83 -6.56 5.87
CA GLY A 545 29.20 -5.28 5.55
C GLY A 545 28.05 -5.35 4.54
N ALA A 546 27.54 -6.56 4.26
CA ALA A 546 26.35 -6.78 3.44
C ALA A 546 25.12 -7.11 4.32
N ASN A 547 23.95 -6.60 3.93
CA ASN A 547 22.69 -7.08 4.48
C ASN A 547 22.32 -8.40 3.78
N THR A 548 22.46 -9.52 4.46
CA THR A 548 22.14 -10.87 3.94
C THR A 548 20.76 -11.31 4.42
N ILE A 549 19.85 -11.49 3.48
CA ILE A 549 18.42 -11.72 3.74
C ILE A 549 17.99 -13.05 3.13
N ILE A 550 17.46 -13.96 3.93
CA ILE A 550 16.84 -15.20 3.46
C ILE A 550 15.32 -15.02 3.36
N GLY A 551 14.76 -15.27 2.19
CA GLY A 551 13.34 -15.05 1.90
C GLY A 551 12.52 -16.31 1.61
N GLY A 552 13.10 -17.52 1.65
CA GLY A 552 12.43 -18.77 1.32
C GLY A 552 12.45 -19.76 2.48
N GLY A 553 11.37 -20.53 2.66
CA GLY A 553 11.28 -21.53 3.74
C GLY A 553 12.39 -22.57 3.68
N ASP A 554 12.65 -23.13 2.49
CA ASP A 554 13.69 -24.16 2.32
C ASP A 554 15.11 -23.59 2.53
N SER A 555 15.39 -22.38 2.06
CA SER A 555 16.67 -21.70 2.34
C SER A 555 16.85 -21.38 3.81
N ALA A 556 15.77 -20.99 4.51
CA ALA A 556 15.81 -20.75 5.94
C ALA A 556 16.09 -22.05 6.71
N ALA A 557 15.40 -23.13 6.36
CA ALA A 557 15.64 -24.46 6.92
C ALA A 557 17.07 -24.93 6.69
N ALA A 558 17.60 -24.77 5.46
CA ALA A 558 18.98 -25.12 5.14
C ALA A 558 19.98 -24.32 5.99
N ALA A 559 19.82 -22.99 6.09
CA ALA A 559 20.71 -22.15 6.89
C ALA A 559 20.69 -22.50 8.39
N ILE A 560 19.51 -22.82 8.94
CA ILE A 560 19.35 -23.22 10.35
C ILE A 560 19.98 -24.59 10.58
N ASN A 561 19.64 -25.59 9.76
CA ASN A 561 20.16 -26.96 9.89
C ASN A 561 21.69 -27.03 9.74
N MET A 562 22.26 -26.14 8.94
CA MET A 562 23.71 -26.04 8.73
C MET A 562 24.43 -25.14 9.76
N GLY A 563 23.71 -24.58 10.74
CA GLY A 563 24.30 -23.80 11.84
C GLY A 563 24.67 -22.35 11.48
N TYR A 564 24.15 -21.81 10.38
CA TYR A 564 24.45 -20.45 9.91
C TYR A 564 23.44 -19.39 10.35
N GLU A 565 22.39 -19.74 11.10
CA GLU A 565 21.31 -18.83 11.51
C GLU A 565 21.82 -17.47 12.04
N ALA A 566 22.75 -17.50 12.98
CA ALA A 566 23.30 -16.30 13.63
C ALA A 566 24.20 -15.44 12.72
N LYS A 567 24.57 -15.93 11.54
CA LYS A 567 25.44 -15.23 10.57
C LYS A 567 24.66 -14.42 9.56
N PHE A 568 23.37 -14.68 9.38
CA PHE A 568 22.52 -13.91 8.48
C PHE A 568 22.00 -12.65 9.14
N THR A 569 21.88 -11.56 8.37
CA THR A 569 21.29 -10.31 8.88
C THR A 569 19.81 -10.49 9.20
N HIS A 570 19.09 -11.22 8.34
CA HIS A 570 17.67 -11.52 8.53
C HIS A 570 17.28 -12.84 7.88
N ILE A 571 16.61 -13.71 8.63
CA ILE A 571 15.96 -14.91 8.12
C ILE A 571 14.46 -14.71 8.25
N SER A 572 13.78 -14.67 7.11
CA SER A 572 12.34 -14.42 7.08
C SER A 572 11.55 -15.66 7.52
N THR A 573 10.52 -15.43 8.32
CA THR A 573 9.57 -16.47 8.77
C THR A 573 8.31 -16.52 7.88
N GLY A 574 8.25 -15.65 6.87
CA GLY A 574 7.05 -15.41 6.05
C GLY A 574 6.79 -16.41 4.93
N GLY A 575 7.78 -17.18 4.50
CA GLY A 575 7.66 -18.13 3.39
C GLY A 575 7.05 -17.50 2.13
N GLY A 576 5.81 -17.89 1.79
CA GLY A 576 5.07 -17.31 0.66
C GLY A 576 4.82 -15.80 0.79
N ALA A 577 4.66 -15.27 2.01
CA ALA A 577 4.52 -13.83 2.22
C ALA A 577 5.79 -13.06 1.83
N SER A 578 6.96 -13.62 2.18
CA SER A 578 8.26 -13.06 1.80
C SER A 578 8.41 -13.03 0.29
N LEU A 579 8.00 -14.09 -0.40
CA LEU A 579 8.03 -14.19 -1.85
C LEU A 579 7.12 -13.15 -2.51
N GLU A 580 5.85 -13.09 -2.14
CA GLU A 580 4.90 -12.09 -2.67
C GLU A 580 5.38 -10.65 -2.38
N TYR A 581 6.06 -10.42 -1.26
CA TYR A 581 6.61 -9.12 -0.95
C TYR A 581 7.84 -8.79 -1.81
N LEU A 582 8.70 -9.78 -2.10
CA LEU A 582 9.81 -9.66 -3.06
C LEU A 582 9.33 -9.42 -4.49
N GLU A 583 8.13 -9.86 -4.86
CA GLU A 583 7.47 -9.51 -6.13
C GLU A 583 7.04 -8.03 -6.17
N GLY A 584 7.07 -7.33 -5.03
CA GLY A 584 6.62 -5.96 -4.90
C GLY A 584 5.10 -5.83 -4.72
N LYS A 585 4.39 -6.91 -4.36
CA LYS A 585 2.96 -6.85 -4.04
C LYS A 585 2.76 -6.10 -2.72
N GLU A 586 1.67 -5.34 -2.64
CA GLU A 586 1.22 -4.76 -1.38
C GLU A 586 0.46 -5.83 -0.59
N LEU A 587 1.03 -6.31 0.52
CA LEU A 587 0.44 -7.39 1.31
C LEU A 587 -0.75 -6.87 2.13
N PRO A 588 -1.96 -7.47 2.05
CA PRO A 588 -3.15 -6.97 2.74
C PRO A 588 -2.99 -6.75 4.26
N GLY A 589 -2.32 -7.69 4.94
CA GLY A 589 -2.06 -7.64 6.38
C GLY A 589 -1.01 -6.62 6.82
N ILE A 590 -0.24 -6.06 5.88
CA ILE A 590 0.62 -4.88 6.12
C ILE A 590 -0.15 -3.60 5.74
N ALA A 591 -0.87 -3.63 4.62
CA ALA A 591 -1.59 -2.48 4.09
C ALA A 591 -2.68 -1.96 5.04
N CYS A 592 -3.29 -2.86 5.83
CA CYS A 592 -4.31 -2.54 6.82
C CYS A 592 -3.77 -1.83 8.07
N LEU A 593 -2.45 -1.84 8.30
CA LEU A 593 -1.82 -1.22 9.47
C LEU A 593 -1.72 0.30 9.30
N ASN A 594 -1.83 1.03 10.41
CA ASN A 594 -1.69 2.48 10.43
C ASN A 594 -0.29 2.91 9.99
N ASP A 595 -0.22 3.99 9.21
CA ASP A 595 1.05 4.60 8.83
C ASP A 595 1.58 5.48 9.99
N SER A 596 2.90 5.50 10.17
CA SER A 596 3.58 6.40 11.09
C SER A 596 3.75 7.78 10.46
N GLU A 597 3.66 8.85 11.26
CA GLU A 597 3.87 10.22 10.77
C GLU A 597 5.35 10.56 10.52
N LYS A 598 6.29 9.69 10.91
CA LYS A 598 7.73 9.90 10.74
C LYS A 598 8.15 9.41 9.35
N PRO A 599 8.66 10.28 8.45
CA PRO A 599 9.23 9.82 7.19
C PRO A 599 10.43 8.90 7.45
N LYS A 600 10.60 7.83 6.66
CA LYS A 600 11.85 7.04 6.65
C LYS A 600 13.02 8.01 6.44
N GLY A 601 13.98 7.97 7.36
CA GLY A 601 14.97 9.03 7.57
C GLY A 601 15.57 9.63 6.31
N LYS A 602 15.39 10.93 6.11
CA LYS A 602 16.49 11.76 5.62
C LYS A 602 17.48 11.83 6.77
N LYS A 603 18.75 11.49 6.51
CA LYS A 603 19.86 11.86 7.40
C LYS A 603 19.62 13.31 7.86
N GLN A 604 19.55 13.54 9.17
CA GLN A 604 19.81 14.85 9.73
C GLN A 604 21.23 15.21 9.27
N CYS A 605 21.35 15.98 8.20
CA CYS A 605 22.57 16.72 7.95
C CYS A 605 22.61 17.84 8.99
N ALA A 606 23.59 17.71 9.88
CA ALA A 606 24.31 18.77 10.58
C ALA A 606 23.49 19.95 11.14
N GLU A 607 23.26 19.92 12.45
CA GLU A 607 23.44 21.10 13.29
C GLU A 607 24.41 20.74 14.43
N LYS A 608 25.69 20.99 14.17
CA LYS A 608 26.69 21.50 15.11
C LYS A 608 27.77 22.19 14.31
#